data_AF-A0A9P1A8A5-F1
#
_entry.id   AF-A0A9P1A8A5-F1
#
_cell.length_a   1.000
_cell.length_b   1.000
_cell.length_c   1.000
_cell.angle_alpha   90.00
_cell.angle_beta   90.00
_cell.angle_gamma   90.00
#
_symmetry.space_group_name_H-M   'P 1'
#
loop_
_entity.id
_entity.type
_entity.pdbx_description
1 polymer ?
#
loop_
_entity_poly.entity_id
_entity_poly.type
_entity_poly.pdbx_seq_one_letter_code
_entity_poly.pdbx_strand_id
1 'polypeptide(L)'
;MLSPVASTAPTPSFIARHCPHHNTTIAFARHSSGAVQKFAYFDGFFAPIECAECRLAPTEKDLHPLYTVWSTTAGKYVIFARNNLTNSVEQFIYNGSMNAFQQVDWPHIVYDPLIRHTQSDILFTTQPTIKCGVTVIQRHPRGHLMKQQYCKVKQQFEECPDAPVVSLWCSEKPEKSEKKAAEAEKLVTTATIEIQTDIATTADQYQDFIDIFALANLAPDTVSPSTLNQSASVDTLSECEESLSDEFDVLSCSSSQGSHNN
;
A
#
# COMPACT_ATOMS: atom_id res chain seq x y z
N MET A 1 48.38 2.92 -17.57
CA MET A 1 48.47 2.32 -16.22
C MET A 1 47.25 2.76 -15.45
N LEU A 2 46.33 1.85 -15.14
CA LEU A 2 45.12 2.17 -14.36
C LEU A 2 45.47 2.06 -12.88
N SER A 3 45.42 3.18 -12.16
CA SER A 3 45.57 3.18 -10.70
C SER A 3 44.39 2.45 -10.07
N PRO A 4 44.60 1.63 -9.03
CA PRO A 4 43.50 0.98 -8.32
C PRO A 4 42.73 2.06 -7.56
N VAL A 5 41.42 2.14 -7.79
CA VAL A 5 40.51 2.92 -6.95
C VAL A 5 40.57 2.30 -5.56
N ALA A 6 41.22 3.00 -4.63
CA ALA A 6 41.20 2.61 -3.23
C ALA A 6 39.75 2.63 -2.74
N SER A 7 39.16 1.45 -2.56
CA SER A 7 37.89 1.29 -1.86
C SER A 7 38.14 1.69 -0.40
N THR A 8 37.89 2.96 -0.09
CA THR A 8 37.95 3.45 1.29
C THR A 8 36.89 2.74 2.09
N ALA A 9 37.29 2.01 3.13
CA ALA A 9 36.37 1.34 4.03
C ALA A 9 35.32 2.35 4.55
N PRO A 10 34.04 1.96 4.62
CA PRO A 10 32.98 2.88 5.02
C PRO A 10 33.25 3.41 6.43
N THR A 11 33.30 4.74 6.56
CA THR A 11 33.48 5.43 7.84
C THR A 11 32.29 5.09 8.74
N PRO A 12 32.52 4.75 10.02
CA PRO A 12 31.43 4.56 10.97
C PRO A 12 30.59 5.85 11.02
N SER A 13 29.28 5.68 10.87
CA SER A 13 28.30 6.76 10.92
C SER A 13 27.22 6.42 11.92
N PHE A 14 26.56 7.45 12.46
CA PHE A 14 25.37 7.25 13.28
C PHE A 14 24.26 8.18 12.82
N ILE A 15 23.02 7.73 13.01
CA ILE A 15 21.82 8.54 12.82
C ILE A 15 20.88 8.33 14.00
N ALA A 16 20.31 9.41 14.51
CA ALA A 16 19.38 9.37 15.62
C ALA A 16 17.95 9.54 15.11
N ARG A 17 17.04 8.64 15.50
CA ARG A 17 15.61 8.71 15.16
C ARG A 17 14.76 8.49 16.40
N HIS A 18 13.66 9.22 16.51
CA HIS A 18 12.69 9.01 17.58
C HIS A 18 11.98 7.68 17.37
N CYS A 19 11.89 6.87 18.42
CA CYS A 19 11.19 5.60 18.45
C CYS A 19 9.94 5.75 19.33
N PRO A 20 8.73 5.67 18.74
CA PRO A 20 7.49 5.90 19.48
C PRO A 20 7.18 4.80 20.50
N HIS A 21 7.63 3.56 20.27
CA HIS A 21 7.40 2.42 21.17
C HIS A 21 8.02 2.58 22.56
N HIS A 22 9.21 3.19 22.59
CA HIS A 22 9.93 3.45 23.84
C HIS A 22 9.90 4.94 24.22
N ASN A 23 9.18 5.77 23.45
CA ASN A 23 9.14 7.22 23.56
C ASN A 23 10.53 7.85 23.78
N THR A 24 11.53 7.38 23.02
CA THR A 24 12.93 7.80 23.18
C THR A 24 13.62 7.89 21.84
N THR A 25 14.75 8.58 21.78
CA THR A 25 15.58 8.65 20.58
C THR A 25 16.54 7.47 20.56
N ILE A 26 16.48 6.68 19.49
CA ILE A 26 17.41 5.59 19.21
C ILE A 26 18.50 6.11 18.26
N ALA A 27 19.75 5.95 18.67
CA ALA A 27 20.92 6.12 17.82
C ALA A 27 21.24 4.80 17.12
N PHE A 28 21.21 4.82 15.80
CA PHE A 28 21.61 3.71 14.94
C PHE A 28 23.06 3.95 14.52
N ALA A 29 23.99 3.17 15.08
CA ALA A 29 25.40 3.22 14.72
C ALA A 29 25.71 2.12 13.70
N ARG A 30 26.28 2.51 12.55
CA ARG A 30 26.75 1.57 11.54
C ARG A 30 28.25 1.34 11.69
N HIS A 31 28.62 0.09 11.85
CA HIS A 31 30.01 -0.37 11.82
C HIS A 31 30.54 -0.43 10.41
N SER A 32 31.86 -0.42 10.25
CA SER A 32 32.53 -0.59 8.95
C SER A 32 32.21 -1.94 8.27
N SER A 33 31.77 -2.94 9.05
CA SER A 33 31.25 -4.22 8.54
C SER A 33 29.86 -4.12 7.90
N GLY A 34 29.18 -2.98 8.02
CA GLY A 34 27.78 -2.79 7.62
C GLY A 34 26.76 -3.17 8.70
N ALA A 35 27.19 -3.82 9.78
CA ALA A 35 26.31 -4.13 10.91
C ALA A 35 25.79 -2.85 11.58
N VAL A 36 24.50 -2.83 11.92
CA VAL A 36 23.85 -1.71 12.60
C VAL A 36 23.54 -2.11 14.03
N GLN A 37 24.02 -1.33 14.99
CA GLN A 37 23.67 -1.45 16.40
C GLN A 37 22.79 -0.27 16.83
N LYS A 38 21.84 -0.54 17.73
CA LYS A 38 20.89 0.43 18.24
C LYS A 38 21.25 0.77 19.68
N PHE A 39 21.30 2.06 19.98
CA PHE A 39 21.57 2.56 21.32
C PHE A 39 20.52 3.56 21.74
N ALA A 40 20.15 3.58 23.01
CA ALA A 40 19.36 4.64 23.62
C ALA A 40 20.20 5.32 24.70
N TYR A 41 20.00 6.62 24.87
CA TYR A 41 20.62 7.35 25.97
C TYR A 41 19.78 7.13 27.24
N PHE A 42 20.39 6.57 28.26
CA PHE A 42 19.77 6.32 29.55
C PHE A 42 20.79 6.60 30.65
N ASP A 43 20.40 7.40 31.65
CA ASP A 43 21.17 7.64 32.87
C ASP A 43 22.65 8.03 32.66
N GLY A 44 22.92 8.93 31.71
CA GLY A 44 24.28 9.45 31.47
C GLY A 44 25.10 8.67 30.44
N PHE A 45 24.62 7.53 29.93
CA PHE A 45 25.35 6.70 28.97
C PHE A 45 24.46 6.16 27.84
N PHE A 46 25.10 5.73 26.75
CA PHE A 46 24.43 5.02 25.66
C PHE A 46 24.42 3.53 25.93
N ALA A 47 23.24 2.95 26.10
CA ALA A 47 23.04 1.52 26.30
C ALA A 47 22.45 0.88 25.03
N PRO A 48 22.84 -0.35 24.66
CA PRO A 48 22.17 -1.08 23.59
C PRO A 48 20.67 -1.20 23.86
N ILE A 49 19.86 -1.04 22.82
CA ILE A 49 18.40 -1.17 22.91
C ILE A 49 17.87 -2.05 21.78
N GLU A 50 16.97 -2.97 22.12
CA GLU A 50 16.27 -3.78 21.14
C GLU A 50 14.86 -3.25 20.92
N CYS A 51 14.55 -2.93 19.67
CA CYS A 51 13.20 -2.58 19.24
C CYS A 51 12.99 -3.16 17.83
N ALA A 52 12.09 -4.15 17.72
CA ALA A 52 11.83 -4.86 16.47
C ALA A 52 11.22 -3.96 15.38
N GLU A 53 10.40 -2.99 15.79
CA GLU A 53 9.70 -2.07 14.90
C GLU A 53 10.59 -0.92 14.41
N CYS A 54 11.56 -0.49 15.23
CA CYS A 54 12.49 0.57 14.87
C CYS A 54 13.60 0.00 13.96
N ARG A 55 13.28 -0.12 12.66
CA ARG A 55 14.20 -0.51 11.57
C ARG A 55 14.90 0.72 11.00
N LEU A 56 16.18 0.57 10.63
CA LEU A 56 16.92 1.62 9.97
C LEU A 56 16.56 1.64 8.47
N ALA A 57 15.63 2.51 8.10
CA ALA A 57 15.24 2.74 6.70
C ALA A 57 15.52 4.20 6.31
N PRO A 58 15.92 4.46 5.06
CA PRO A 58 16.08 5.83 4.58
C PRO A 58 14.72 6.54 4.54
N THR A 59 14.69 7.81 4.94
CA THR A 59 13.55 8.72 4.71
C THR A 59 13.90 9.74 3.63
N GLU A 60 12.94 10.53 3.16
CA GLU A 60 13.17 11.51 2.08
C GLU A 60 14.22 12.56 2.52
N LYS A 61 14.27 12.87 3.81
CA LYS A 61 15.31 13.71 4.43
C LYS A 61 16.74 13.16 4.33
N ASP A 62 16.92 11.84 4.18
CA ASP A 62 18.23 11.24 3.99
C ASP A 62 18.72 11.34 2.53
N LEU A 63 17.81 11.63 1.60
CA LEU A 63 18.07 11.63 0.16
C LEU A 63 18.39 13.03 -0.35
N HIS A 64 19.60 13.22 -0.89
CA HIS A 64 20.06 14.47 -1.49
C HIS A 64 20.06 14.34 -3.01
N PRO A 65 19.04 14.85 -3.71
CA PRO A 65 18.89 14.66 -5.14
C PRO A 65 20.01 15.38 -5.89
N LEU A 66 20.60 14.70 -6.86
CA LEU A 66 21.67 15.22 -7.72
C LEU A 66 21.07 15.78 -9.02
N TYR A 67 20.36 14.92 -9.76
CA TYR A 67 19.63 15.27 -10.97
C TYR A 67 18.55 14.21 -11.27
N THR A 68 17.70 14.50 -12.25
CA THR A 68 16.63 13.61 -12.71
C THR A 68 16.75 13.33 -14.20
N VAL A 69 16.30 12.15 -14.62
CA VAL A 69 16.23 11.75 -16.03
C VAL A 69 14.88 11.12 -16.32
N TRP A 70 14.33 11.39 -17.50
CA TRP A 70 13.12 10.72 -17.97
C TRP A 70 13.47 9.36 -18.57
N SER A 71 12.91 8.28 -18.01
CA SER A 71 12.98 6.95 -18.62
C SER A 71 11.77 6.76 -19.55
N THR A 72 12.04 6.65 -20.84
CA THR A 72 10.99 6.36 -21.84
C THR A 72 10.43 4.95 -21.66
N THR A 73 11.28 3.98 -21.29
CA THR A 73 10.87 2.59 -21.06
C THR A 73 9.96 2.44 -19.85
N ALA A 74 10.25 3.16 -18.76
CA ALA A 74 9.44 3.08 -17.54
C ALA A 74 8.31 4.11 -17.48
N GLY A 75 8.32 5.12 -18.35
CA GLY A 75 7.37 6.24 -18.32
C GLY A 75 7.45 7.03 -17.02
N LYS A 76 8.64 7.15 -16.42
CA LYS A 76 8.84 7.78 -15.11
C LYS A 76 10.14 8.57 -15.07
N TYR A 77 10.16 9.61 -14.23
CA TYR A 77 11.40 10.26 -13.82
C TYR A 77 12.16 9.38 -12.83
N VAL A 78 13.44 9.17 -13.13
CA VAL A 78 14.41 8.56 -12.22
C VAL A 78 15.24 9.65 -11.60
N ILE A 79 15.36 9.61 -10.28
CA ILE A 79 16.14 10.53 -9.46
C ILE A 79 17.42 9.83 -9.08
N PHE A 80 18.56 10.40 -9.46
CA PHE A 80 19.83 10.02 -8.85
C PHE A 80 20.00 10.86 -7.60
N ALA A 81 20.05 10.22 -6.43
CA ALA A 81 20.23 10.90 -5.16
C ALA A 81 21.36 10.27 -4.36
N ARG A 82 22.12 11.11 -3.65
CA ARG A 82 23.04 10.62 -2.61
C ARG A 82 22.20 10.26 -1.39
N ASN A 83 22.25 9.00 -1.00
CA ASN A 83 21.61 8.54 0.22
C ASN A 83 22.61 8.66 1.37
N ASN A 84 22.38 9.58 2.29
CA ASN A 84 23.27 9.79 3.44
C ASN A 84 23.28 8.61 4.40
N LEU A 85 22.24 7.77 4.36
CA LEU A 85 22.20 6.56 5.14
C LEU A 85 23.24 5.56 4.63
N THR A 86 23.32 5.30 3.32
CA THR A 86 24.22 4.31 2.69
C THR A 86 25.55 4.90 2.20
N ASN A 87 25.66 6.22 2.14
CA ASN A 87 26.78 6.97 1.56
C ASN A 87 27.04 6.67 0.07
N SER A 88 26.04 6.16 -0.64
CA SER A 88 26.10 5.84 -2.08
C SER A 88 25.15 6.74 -2.87
N VAL A 89 25.40 6.83 -4.18
CA VAL A 89 24.43 7.38 -5.14
C VAL A 89 23.53 6.23 -5.58
N GLU A 90 22.22 6.42 -5.41
CA GLU A 90 21.20 5.41 -5.66
C GLU A 90 20.10 6.00 -6.56
N GLN A 91 19.30 5.11 -7.16
CA GLN A 91 18.20 5.49 -8.04
C GLN A 91 16.87 5.41 -7.31
N PHE A 92 16.03 6.43 -7.48
CA PHE A 92 14.70 6.50 -6.89
C PHE A 92 13.66 6.92 -7.91
N ILE A 93 12.44 6.43 -7.75
CA ILE A 93 11.26 6.89 -8.47
C ILE A 93 10.23 7.37 -7.46
N TYR A 94 9.39 8.34 -7.86
CA TYR A 94 8.23 8.72 -7.06
C TYR A 94 7.03 7.84 -7.42
N ASN A 95 6.38 7.26 -6.41
CA ASN A 95 5.13 6.53 -6.57
C ASN A 95 3.96 7.34 -6.00
N GLY A 96 3.16 7.93 -6.89
CA GLY A 96 2.04 8.77 -6.52
C GLY A 96 0.90 8.04 -5.81
N SER A 97 0.75 6.71 -5.95
CA SER A 97 -0.28 5.97 -5.21
C SER A 97 0.09 5.77 -3.75
N MET A 98 1.38 5.63 -3.46
CA MET A 98 1.93 5.49 -2.10
C MET A 98 2.32 6.83 -1.48
N ASN A 99 2.33 7.91 -2.27
CA ASN A 99 2.88 9.21 -1.91
C ASN A 99 4.30 9.09 -1.30
N ALA A 100 5.12 8.22 -1.89
CA ALA A 100 6.44 7.86 -1.35
C ALA A 100 7.45 7.62 -2.48
N PHE A 101 8.73 7.80 -2.16
CA PHE A 101 9.81 7.36 -3.06
C PHE A 101 10.07 5.87 -2.91
N GLN A 102 10.42 5.25 -4.02
CA GLN A 102 10.82 3.86 -4.09
C GLN A 102 12.22 3.78 -4.69
N GLN A 103 13.11 3.06 -4.01
CA GLN A 103 14.41 2.73 -4.55
C GLN A 103 14.25 1.75 -5.72
N VAL A 104 14.95 2.00 -6.80
CA VAL A 104 15.01 1.12 -7.97
C VAL A 104 16.46 0.85 -8.33
N ASP A 105 16.68 -0.21 -9.10
CA ASP A 105 17.97 -0.47 -9.73
C ASP A 105 17.69 -0.82 -11.19
N TRP A 106 17.87 0.17 -12.06
CA TRP A 106 17.71 0.01 -13.50
C TRP A 106 19.08 0.11 -14.17
N PRO A 107 19.72 -1.03 -14.50
CA PRO A 107 21.11 -1.06 -14.96
C PRO A 107 21.36 -0.28 -16.26
N HIS A 108 20.31 -0.07 -17.04
CA HIS A 108 20.36 0.67 -18.31
C HIS A 108 20.35 2.20 -18.11
N ILE A 109 20.06 2.69 -16.90
CA ILE A 109 20.09 4.11 -16.56
C ILE A 109 21.25 4.31 -15.60
N VAL A 110 22.38 4.77 -16.14
CA VAL A 110 23.63 4.87 -15.38
C VAL A 110 23.83 6.28 -14.85
N TYR A 111 24.33 6.37 -13.62
CA TYR A 111 24.75 7.63 -13.03
C TYR A 111 25.94 8.21 -13.80
N ASP A 112 25.83 9.46 -14.25
CA ASP A 112 26.90 10.21 -14.89
C ASP A 112 27.33 11.37 -13.98
N PRO A 113 28.55 11.34 -13.41
CA PRO A 113 29.04 12.40 -12.55
C PRO A 113 29.38 13.71 -13.29
N LEU A 114 29.45 13.68 -14.63
CA LEU A 114 29.73 14.86 -15.45
C LEU A 114 28.47 15.70 -15.72
N ILE A 115 27.28 15.11 -15.55
CA ILE A 115 26.02 15.86 -15.61
C ILE A 115 26.02 16.87 -14.48
N ARG A 116 25.88 18.15 -14.85
CA ARG A 116 25.72 19.22 -13.86
C ARG A 116 24.46 18.94 -13.05
N HIS A 117 24.63 18.91 -11.73
CA HIS A 117 23.50 18.87 -10.80
C HIS A 117 22.47 19.93 -11.20
N THR A 118 21.19 19.55 -11.21
CA THR A 118 20.12 20.49 -11.51
C THR A 118 20.22 21.66 -10.53
N GLN A 119 20.41 22.88 -11.05
CA GLN A 119 20.48 24.10 -10.24
C GLN A 119 19.10 24.58 -9.79
N SER A 120 18.04 24.17 -10.50
CA SER A 120 16.66 24.38 -10.07
C SER A 120 16.34 23.52 -8.85
N ASP A 121 15.62 24.11 -7.89
CA ASP A 121 15.08 23.36 -6.77
C ASP A 121 13.95 22.44 -7.24
N ILE A 122 13.17 22.84 -8.24
CA ILE A 122 12.15 21.97 -8.83
C ILE A 122 12.84 20.91 -9.71
N LEU A 123 12.60 19.64 -9.40
CA LEU A 123 13.14 18.50 -10.12
C LEU A 123 12.19 18.04 -11.23
N PHE A 124 10.92 17.83 -10.91
CA PHE A 124 9.85 17.54 -11.86
C PHE A 124 8.48 17.67 -11.19
N THR A 125 7.43 17.74 -12.00
CA THR A 125 6.04 17.67 -11.55
C THR A 125 5.41 16.37 -12.00
N THR A 126 4.49 15.85 -11.19
CA THR A 126 3.70 14.68 -11.56
C THR A 126 2.48 15.10 -12.34
N GLN A 127 1.99 14.19 -13.19
CA GLN A 127 0.67 14.36 -13.77
C GLN A 127 -0.39 14.36 -12.65
N PRO A 128 -1.42 15.21 -12.76
CA PRO A 128 -2.48 15.25 -11.77
C PRO A 128 -3.26 13.94 -11.75
N THR A 129 -3.44 13.36 -10.56
CA THR A 129 -4.35 12.23 -10.35
C THR A 129 -5.64 12.71 -9.70
N ILE A 130 -6.73 11.94 -9.86
CA ILE A 130 -8.02 12.25 -9.24
C ILE A 130 -7.88 12.36 -7.71
N LYS A 131 -7.07 11.47 -7.11
CA LYS A 131 -6.85 11.40 -5.66
C LYS A 131 -5.90 12.47 -5.13
N CYS A 132 -4.85 12.82 -5.87
CA CYS A 132 -3.72 13.56 -5.31
C CYS A 132 -3.38 14.86 -6.05
N GLY A 133 -4.09 15.26 -7.11
CA GLY A 133 -3.77 16.47 -7.84
C GLY A 133 -2.31 16.51 -8.33
N VAL A 134 -1.78 17.71 -8.59
CA VAL A 134 -0.38 17.89 -9.00
C VAL A 134 0.53 17.82 -7.78
N THR A 135 1.55 16.96 -7.84
CA THR A 135 2.66 16.93 -6.88
C THR A 135 3.91 17.50 -7.53
N VAL A 136 4.59 18.40 -6.83
CA VAL A 136 5.88 18.98 -7.20
C VAL A 136 6.95 18.28 -6.39
N ILE A 137 7.90 17.65 -7.09
CA ILE A 137 9.07 17.04 -6.48
C ILE A 137 10.22 18.02 -6.60
N GLN A 138 10.82 18.38 -5.47
CA GLN A 138 11.81 19.44 -5.42
C GLN A 138 12.86 19.20 -4.33
N ARG A 139 13.90 20.02 -4.35
CA ARG A 139 14.95 20.08 -3.35
C ARG A 139 14.52 21.04 -2.26
N HIS A 140 14.51 20.57 -1.01
CA HIS A 140 14.38 21.42 0.16
C HIS A 140 15.58 22.38 0.22
N PRO A 141 15.46 23.60 0.79
CA PRO A 141 16.60 24.51 1.01
C PRO A 141 17.80 23.93 1.79
N ARG A 142 17.61 22.76 2.44
CA ARG A 142 18.66 22.03 3.16
C ARG A 142 19.31 20.93 2.30
N GLY A 143 18.95 20.83 1.03
CA GLY A 143 19.54 19.92 0.06
C GLY A 143 18.88 18.56 -0.07
N HIS A 144 17.89 18.19 0.75
CA HIS A 144 17.20 16.89 0.69
C HIS A 144 15.95 16.92 -0.21
N LEU A 145 15.35 15.76 -0.48
CA LEU A 145 14.10 15.65 -1.24
C LEU A 145 12.91 16.18 -0.44
N MET A 146 12.03 16.93 -1.11
CA MET A 146 10.77 17.43 -0.58
C MET A 146 9.67 17.30 -1.64
N LYS A 147 8.44 17.12 -1.16
CA LYS A 147 7.23 17.08 -2.00
C LYS A 147 6.30 18.21 -1.59
N GLN A 148 5.70 18.87 -2.57
CA GLN A 148 4.57 19.77 -2.35
C GLN A 148 3.39 19.32 -3.20
N GLN A 149 2.19 19.43 -2.66
CA GLN A 149 0.98 18.99 -3.33
C GLN A 149 -0.04 20.13 -3.36
N TYR A 150 -0.70 20.30 -4.50
CA TYR A 150 -1.72 21.34 -4.63
C TYR A 150 -2.98 20.99 -3.84
N CYS A 151 -3.29 21.78 -2.83
CA CYS A 151 -4.52 21.69 -2.05
C CYS A 151 -5.63 22.51 -2.73
N LYS A 152 -6.63 21.82 -3.29
CA LYS A 152 -7.75 22.49 -3.98
C LYS A 152 -8.58 23.38 -3.05
N VAL A 153 -8.72 23.00 -1.78
CA VAL A 153 -9.51 23.73 -0.78
C VAL A 153 -8.87 25.09 -0.47
N LYS A 154 -7.55 25.10 -0.25
CA LYS A 154 -6.79 26.30 0.10
C LYS A 154 -6.22 27.05 -1.11
N GLN A 155 -6.36 26.47 -2.31
CA GLN A 155 -5.81 26.97 -3.57
C GLN A 155 -4.30 27.28 -3.51
N GLN A 156 -3.54 26.45 -2.78
CA GLN A 156 -2.11 26.63 -2.57
C GLN A 156 -1.38 25.28 -2.55
N PHE A 157 -0.07 25.30 -2.80
CA PHE A 157 0.79 24.14 -2.60
C PHE A 157 1.13 23.98 -1.12
N GLU A 158 0.94 22.78 -0.58
CA GLU A 158 1.28 22.43 0.79
C GLU A 158 2.39 21.38 0.79
N GLU A 159 3.32 21.49 1.75
CA GLU A 159 4.37 20.49 1.93
C GLU A 159 3.75 19.16 2.39
N CYS A 160 4.12 18.07 1.71
CA CYS A 160 3.73 16.75 2.15
C CYS A 160 4.64 16.28 3.29
N PRO A 161 4.11 15.50 4.24
CA PRO A 161 4.95 14.93 5.29
C PRO A 161 6.07 14.04 4.71
N ASP A 162 7.23 14.07 5.38
CA ASP A 162 8.35 13.17 5.12
C ASP A 162 7.89 11.72 5.29
N ALA A 163 8.17 10.89 4.28
CA ALA A 163 7.77 9.49 4.26
C ALA A 163 9.00 8.56 4.30
N PRO A 164 8.87 7.34 4.84
CA PRO A 164 9.89 6.33 4.64
C PRO A 164 10.01 5.98 3.15
N VAL A 165 11.25 5.77 2.69
CA VAL A 165 11.54 5.35 1.33
C VAL A 165 11.36 3.84 1.24
N VAL A 166 10.62 3.39 0.24
CA VAL A 166 10.43 1.97 -0.04
C VAL A 166 11.72 1.42 -0.65
N SER A 167 12.53 0.74 0.16
CA SER A 167 13.79 0.14 -0.29
C SER A 167 13.56 -1.20 -1.00
N LEU A 168 14.46 -1.55 -1.93
CA LEU A 168 14.43 -2.85 -2.64
C LEU A 168 14.57 -4.05 -1.68
N TRP A 169 15.12 -3.83 -0.49
CA TRP A 169 15.35 -4.89 0.50
C TRP A 169 14.20 -5.03 1.50
N CYS A 170 13.27 -4.07 1.55
CA CYS A 170 12.07 -4.12 2.39
C CYS A 170 10.83 -4.67 1.66
N SER A 171 10.94 -4.98 0.36
CA SER A 171 9.93 -5.81 -0.32
C SER A 171 10.05 -7.26 0.15
N GLU A 172 9.58 -7.53 1.37
CA GLU A 172 9.12 -8.87 1.71
C GLU A 172 8.03 -9.22 0.70
N LYS A 173 8.34 -10.11 -0.23
CA LYS A 173 7.32 -10.68 -1.09
C LYS A 173 6.25 -11.31 -0.20
N PRO A 174 4.95 -10.99 -0.34
CA PRO A 174 3.89 -11.74 0.33
C PRO A 174 3.67 -13.11 -0.35
N GLU A 175 4.74 -13.86 -0.65
CA GLU A 175 4.62 -15.19 -1.29
C GLU A 175 4.13 -16.28 -0.31
N LYS A 176 3.96 -15.98 0.98
CA LYS A 176 3.47 -16.93 2.01
C LYS A 176 2.06 -16.68 2.53
N SER A 177 1.47 -15.49 2.36
CA SER A 177 0.11 -15.21 2.84
C SER A 177 -0.97 -15.61 1.82
N GLU A 178 -0.69 -15.50 0.53
CA GLU A 178 -1.67 -15.84 -0.52
C GLU A 178 -1.91 -17.35 -0.65
N LYS A 179 -0.89 -18.19 -0.46
CA LYS A 179 -1.08 -19.66 -0.47
C LYS A 179 -1.93 -20.15 0.70
N LYS A 180 -1.80 -19.53 1.88
CA LYS A 180 -2.63 -19.90 3.04
C LYS A 180 -4.06 -19.37 2.93
N ALA A 181 -4.26 -18.19 2.33
CA ALA A 181 -5.60 -17.67 2.06
C ALA A 181 -6.32 -18.50 0.99
N ALA A 182 -5.64 -18.85 -0.11
CA ALA A 182 -6.22 -19.69 -1.17
C ALA A 182 -6.49 -21.13 -0.69
N GLU A 183 -5.65 -21.68 0.19
CA GLU A 183 -5.88 -23.00 0.80
C GLU A 183 -7.04 -22.97 1.79
N ALA A 184 -7.17 -21.91 2.61
CA ALA A 184 -8.30 -21.73 3.51
C ALA A 184 -9.62 -21.52 2.76
N GLU A 185 -9.63 -20.71 1.69
CA GLU A 185 -10.81 -20.48 0.86
C GLU A 185 -11.26 -21.76 0.16
N LYS A 186 -10.31 -22.54 -0.38
CA LYS A 186 -10.61 -23.85 -0.97
C LYS A 186 -11.21 -24.83 0.05
N LEU A 187 -10.70 -24.86 1.28
CA LEU A 187 -11.22 -25.72 2.34
C LEU A 187 -12.67 -25.35 2.73
N VAL A 188 -12.97 -24.05 2.78
CA VAL A 188 -14.32 -23.54 3.08
C VAL A 188 -15.29 -23.83 1.93
N THR A 189 -14.86 -23.69 0.67
CA THR A 189 -15.71 -24.04 -0.49
C THR A 189 -16.02 -25.53 -0.51
N THR A 190 -15.04 -26.41 -0.28
CA THR A 190 -15.27 -27.87 -0.26
C THR A 190 -16.25 -28.26 0.85
N ALA A 191 -16.09 -27.73 2.07
CA ALA A 191 -17.00 -28.02 3.17
C ALA A 191 -18.44 -27.53 2.90
N THR A 192 -18.60 -26.41 2.20
CA THR A 192 -19.94 -25.88 1.86
C THR A 192 -20.65 -26.75 0.84
N ILE A 193 -19.92 -27.28 -0.15
CA ILE A 193 -20.47 -28.18 -1.16
C ILE A 193 -20.92 -29.50 -0.52
N GLU A 194 -20.11 -30.08 0.38
CA GLU A 194 -20.46 -31.33 1.07
C GLU A 194 -21.76 -31.19 1.89
N ILE A 195 -21.93 -30.08 2.61
CA ILE A 195 -23.15 -29.80 3.38
C ILE A 195 -24.37 -29.66 2.45
N GLN A 196 -24.23 -28.98 1.31
CA GLN A 196 -25.33 -28.84 0.36
C GLN A 196 -25.71 -30.16 -0.30
N THR A 197 -24.74 -31.02 -0.62
CA THR A 197 -25.03 -32.35 -1.15
C THR A 197 -25.74 -33.23 -0.13
N ASP A 198 -25.33 -33.20 1.13
CA ASP A 198 -25.98 -33.96 2.20
C ASP A 198 -27.44 -33.54 2.37
N ILE A 199 -27.70 -32.22 2.39
CA ILE A 199 -29.07 -31.66 2.46
C ILE A 199 -29.91 -32.13 1.27
N ALA A 200 -29.37 -32.09 0.05
CA ALA A 200 -30.10 -32.52 -1.15
C ALA A 200 -30.45 -34.02 -1.10
N THR A 201 -29.54 -34.88 -0.68
CA THR A 201 -29.83 -36.32 -0.51
C THR A 201 -30.90 -36.59 0.55
N THR A 202 -30.93 -35.82 1.66
CA THR A 202 -32.03 -35.95 2.62
C THR A 202 -33.36 -35.45 2.06
N ALA A 203 -33.37 -34.40 1.23
CA ALA A 203 -34.59 -33.90 0.59
C ALA A 203 -35.19 -34.94 -0.37
N ASP A 204 -34.36 -35.62 -1.17
CA ASP A 204 -34.80 -36.68 -2.08
C ASP A 204 -35.38 -37.88 -1.30
N GLN A 205 -34.76 -38.28 -0.19
CA GLN A 205 -35.30 -39.34 0.66
C GLN A 205 -36.68 -38.99 1.22
N TYR A 206 -36.93 -37.72 1.57
CA TYR A 206 -38.24 -37.28 2.06
C TYR A 206 -39.30 -37.22 0.95
N GLN A 207 -38.91 -36.95 -0.30
CA GLN A 207 -39.84 -36.96 -1.43
C GLN A 207 -40.36 -38.38 -1.72
N ASP A 208 -39.50 -39.40 -1.61
CA ASP A 208 -39.92 -40.81 -1.73
C ASP A 208 -40.97 -41.21 -0.69
N PHE A 209 -40.89 -40.69 0.55
CA PHE A 209 -41.90 -40.93 1.59
C PHE A 209 -43.24 -40.24 1.30
N ILE A 210 -43.20 -39.03 0.71
CA ILE A 210 -44.41 -38.30 0.33
C ILE A 210 -45.17 -39.04 -0.78
N ASP A 211 -44.46 -39.59 -1.76
CA ASP A 211 -45.06 -40.32 -2.89
C ASP A 211 -45.68 -41.66 -2.45
N ILE A 212 -45.07 -42.36 -1.47
CA ILE A 212 -45.66 -43.56 -0.87
C ILE A 212 -46.97 -43.25 -0.14
N PHE A 213 -47.04 -42.14 0.60
CA PHE A 213 -48.27 -41.72 1.29
C PHE A 213 -49.37 -41.25 0.32
N ALA A 214 -49.00 -40.66 -0.83
CA ALA A 214 -49.96 -40.27 -1.86
C ALA A 214 -50.59 -41.48 -2.56
N LEU A 215 -49.85 -42.57 -2.76
CA LEU A 215 -50.36 -43.80 -3.38
C LEU A 215 -51.29 -44.63 -2.48
N ALA A 216 -51.18 -44.49 -1.16
CA ALA A 216 -52.04 -45.20 -0.21
C ALA A 216 -53.47 -44.65 -0.11
N ASN A 217 -53.75 -43.47 -0.67
CA ASN A 217 -55.03 -42.77 -0.53
C ASN A 217 -55.95 -42.83 -1.77
N LEU A 218 -55.73 -43.80 -2.68
CA LEU A 218 -56.61 -43.98 -3.84
C LEU A 218 -57.73 -45.02 -3.56
N ALA A 219 -58.81 -44.48 -2.96
CA ALA A 219 -60.24 -44.69 -3.27
C ALA A 219 -60.98 -46.00 -2.86
N PRO A 220 -62.34 -46.05 -2.89
CA PRO A 220 -63.34 -45.02 -3.24
C PRO A 220 -64.44 -44.83 -2.13
N ASP A 221 -65.33 -43.84 -2.12
CA ASP A 221 -66.49 -43.67 -3.02
C ASP A 221 -67.26 -42.35 -2.74
N THR A 222 -67.71 -41.75 -3.85
CA THR A 222 -68.99 -41.04 -4.10
C THR A 222 -69.63 -40.10 -3.07
N VAL A 223 -69.88 -38.83 -3.47
CA VAL A 223 -71.19 -38.28 -3.89
C VAL A 223 -71.08 -36.75 -4.08
N SER A 224 -71.49 -36.28 -5.25
CA SER A 224 -71.67 -34.88 -5.74
C SER A 224 -72.84 -34.14 -5.04
N PRO A 225 -73.27 -32.89 -5.38
CA PRO A 225 -72.86 -32.00 -6.49
C PRO A 225 -72.80 -30.47 -6.21
N SER A 226 -72.42 -29.74 -7.29
CA SER A 226 -72.88 -28.39 -7.74
C SER A 226 -72.32 -27.14 -7.00
N THR A 227 -71.99 -25.98 -7.59
CA THR A 227 -72.06 -25.42 -8.96
C THR A 227 -71.19 -24.13 -9.07
N LEU A 228 -70.87 -23.74 -10.31
CA LEU A 228 -70.65 -22.36 -10.85
C LEU A 228 -69.31 -21.61 -10.61
N ASN A 229 -68.54 -21.39 -11.71
CA ASN A 229 -68.25 -20.11 -12.42
C ASN A 229 -67.17 -19.23 -11.75
N GLN A 230 -66.20 -18.57 -12.41
CA GLN A 230 -65.97 -18.19 -13.81
C GLN A 230 -64.53 -17.62 -13.97
N SER A 231 -63.97 -17.76 -15.18
CA SER A 231 -63.00 -16.90 -15.94
C SER A 231 -62.14 -15.85 -15.19
N ALA A 232 -60.80 -15.87 -15.27
CA ALA A 232 -59.88 -15.56 -16.39
C ALA A 232 -59.58 -14.05 -16.60
N SER A 233 -58.28 -13.70 -16.62
CA SER A 233 -57.55 -12.61 -17.34
C SER A 233 -56.39 -12.11 -16.44
N VAL A 234 -55.12 -12.47 -16.68
CA VAL A 234 -54.14 -11.82 -17.59
C VAL A 234 -54.36 -10.33 -17.77
N ASP A 235 -53.48 -9.52 -17.18
CA ASP A 235 -53.06 -8.24 -17.73
C ASP A 235 -51.62 -7.90 -17.32
N THR A 236 -50.88 -7.41 -18.32
CA THR A 236 -49.49 -6.93 -18.35
C THR A 236 -49.38 -5.45 -17.99
N LEU A 237 -48.36 -5.05 -17.23
CA LEU A 237 -47.71 -3.72 -17.18
C LEU A 237 -46.39 -3.89 -16.41
N SER A 238 -45.35 -3.05 -16.46
CA SER A 238 -44.72 -2.12 -17.40
C SER A 238 -43.47 -1.64 -16.66
N GLU A 239 -42.49 -1.10 -17.38
CA GLU A 239 -41.21 -0.59 -16.88
C GLU A 239 -41.34 0.49 -15.80
N CYS A 240 -40.35 0.61 -14.90
CA CYS A 240 -39.50 1.81 -14.74
C CYS A 240 -38.64 1.80 -13.46
N GLU A 241 -37.41 2.30 -13.65
CA GLU A 241 -36.56 3.08 -12.75
C GLU A 241 -36.02 2.46 -11.44
N GLU A 242 -34.68 2.38 -11.37
CA GLU A 242 -33.97 2.85 -10.17
C GLU A 242 -32.59 3.41 -10.55
N SER A 243 -32.40 4.67 -10.21
CA SER A 243 -31.17 5.44 -10.35
C SER A 243 -30.45 5.42 -9.00
N LEU A 244 -29.22 4.91 -8.97
CA LEU A 244 -28.38 4.90 -7.78
C LEU A 244 -27.38 6.05 -7.86
N SER A 245 -27.55 7.01 -6.95
CA SER A 245 -26.61 8.09 -6.66
C SER A 245 -25.49 7.58 -5.76
N ASP A 246 -24.24 7.71 -6.22
CA ASP A 246 -23.03 7.42 -5.44
C ASP A 246 -22.80 8.50 -4.36
N GLU A 247 -22.88 8.10 -3.09
CA GLU A 247 -22.33 8.84 -1.95
C GLU A 247 -20.80 8.75 -1.95
N PHE A 248 -20.12 9.90 -1.96
CA PHE A 248 -18.67 10.00 -1.80
C PHE A 248 -18.30 10.32 -0.36
N ASP A 249 -17.64 9.38 0.31
CA ASP A 249 -16.93 9.59 1.57
C ASP A 249 -15.69 10.46 1.36
N VAL A 250 -15.71 11.66 1.96
CA VAL A 250 -14.55 12.56 2.05
C VAL A 250 -13.77 12.22 3.31
N LEU A 251 -12.72 11.40 3.17
CA LEU A 251 -11.79 11.15 4.27
C LEU A 251 -10.81 12.32 4.46
N SER A 252 -11.05 13.00 5.57
CA SER A 252 -10.23 13.90 6.39
C SER A 252 -8.73 14.00 6.10
N CYS A 253 -8.26 15.23 5.86
CA CYS A 253 -6.88 15.66 6.09
C CYS A 253 -6.64 15.82 7.59
N SER A 254 -5.98 14.86 8.22
CA SER A 254 -5.55 14.95 9.61
C SER A 254 -4.42 15.97 9.77
N SER A 255 -4.73 17.09 10.43
CA SER A 255 -3.77 18.12 10.82
C SER A 255 -3.37 17.88 12.27
N SER A 256 -2.12 17.48 12.53
CA SER A 256 -1.55 17.53 13.88
C SER A 256 -0.97 18.92 14.13
N GLN A 257 -1.70 19.77 14.87
CA GLN A 257 -1.17 21.03 15.39
C GLN A 257 -0.26 20.75 16.60
N GLY A 258 1.03 21.05 16.45
CA GLY A 258 1.97 21.15 17.56
C GLY A 258 1.86 22.53 18.22
N SER A 259 1.53 22.54 19.50
CA SER A 259 1.49 23.72 20.37
C SER A 259 2.90 24.30 20.57
N HIS A 260 3.05 25.59 20.25
CA HIS A 260 4.14 26.43 20.73
C HIS A 260 3.80 26.89 22.16
N ASN A 261 4.66 26.56 23.13
CA ASN A 261 4.72 27.29 24.40
C ASN A 261 6.02 28.11 24.45
N ASN A 262 5.85 29.34 24.92
CA ASN A 262 6.88 30.33 25.25
C ASN A 262 7.92 29.80 26.23
#